data_AF-A0A943TXV8-F1
#
_entry.id   AF-A0A943TXV8-F1
#
_cell.length_a   1.000
_cell.length_b   1.000
_cell.length_c   1.000
_cell.angle_alpha   90.00
_cell.angle_beta   90.00
_cell.angle_gamma   90.00
#
_symmetry.space_group_name_H-M   'P 1'
#
loop_
_entity.id
_entity.type
_entity.pdbx_description
1 polymer ?
#
loop_
_entity_poly.entity_id
_entity_poly.type
_entity_poly.pdbx_seq_one_letter_code
_entity_poly.pdbx_strand_id
1 'polypeptide(L)' 'MSRFQIILENIARKNGSSAEEVLREMQTAIDSAYAGRSDKSQQLCDSMSLNGPHPTAEEFVSQAAALIFKEISHVRN' A
#
# COMPACT_ATOMS: atom_id res chain seq x y z
N MET A 1 -5.51 -17.62 -8.17
CA MET A 1 -4.55 -16.73 -7.48
C MET A 1 -4.73 -15.33 -8.00
N SER A 2 -4.75 -14.32 -7.13
CA SER A 2 -4.84 -12.92 -7.56
C SER A 2 -3.51 -12.44 -8.15
N ARG A 3 -3.55 -11.36 -8.94
CA ARG A 3 -2.34 -10.75 -9.49
C ARG A 3 -1.43 -10.21 -8.39
N PHE A 4 -2.01 -9.71 -7.30
CA PHE A 4 -1.28 -9.28 -6.12
C PHE A 4 -0.50 -10.43 -5.49
N GLN A 5 -1.11 -11.61 -5.37
CA GLN A 5 -0.45 -12.80 -4.82
C GLN A 5 0.74 -13.27 -5.67
N ILE A 6 0.63 -13.21 -7.00
CA ILE A 6 1.76 -13.49 -7.92
C ILE A 6 2.92 -12.50 -7.71
N ILE A 7 2.61 -11.23 -7.42
CA ILE A 7 3.64 -10.22 -7.14
C ILE A 7 4.34 -10.54 -5.81
N LEU A 8 3.59 -10.87 -4.76
CA LEU A 8 4.14 -11.28 -3.46
C LEU A 8 5.08 -12.47 -3.60
N GLU A 9 4.68 -13.52 -4.33
CA GLU A 9 5.51 -14.70 -4.60
C GLU A 9 6.80 -14.35 -5.35
N ASN A 10 6.72 -13.42 -6.31
CA ASN A 10 7.91 -12.97 -7.04
C ASN A 10 8.88 -12.16 -6.17
N ILE A 11 8.36 -11.33 -5.26
CA ILE A 11 9.18 -10.60 -4.28
C ILE A 11 9.81 -11.60 -3.31
N ALA A 12 9.03 -12.53 -2.78
CA ALA A 12 9.48 -13.56 -1.85
C ALA A 12 10.64 -14.39 -2.44
N ARG A 13 10.47 -14.88 -3.68
CA ARG A 13 11.50 -15.65 -4.38
C ARG A 13 12.81 -14.90 -4.57
N LYS A 14 12.75 -13.60 -4.87
CA LYS A 14 13.95 -12.76 -5.06
C LYS A 14 14.72 -12.51 -3.76
N ASN A 15 14.03 -12.52 -2.62
CA ASN A 15 14.59 -12.19 -1.31
C ASN A 15 14.83 -13.43 -0.42
N GLY A 16 14.59 -14.65 -0.93
CA GLY A 16 14.75 -15.87 -0.14
C GLY A 16 13.74 -16.00 1.01
N SER A 17 12.52 -15.50 0.81
CA SER A 17 11.45 -15.45 1.82
C SER A 17 10.17 -16.14 1.30
N SER A 18 9.07 -16.07 2.07
CA SER A 18 7.74 -16.58 1.71
C SER A 18 6.78 -15.45 1.34
N ALA A 19 5.78 -15.73 0.50
CA ALA A 19 4.78 -14.73 0.10
C ALA A 19 4.00 -14.20 1.32
N GLU A 20 3.76 -15.07 2.31
CA GLU A 20 3.12 -14.74 3.57
C GLU A 20 3.96 -13.80 4.43
N GLU A 21 5.28 -13.97 4.45
CA GLU A 21 6.19 -13.08 5.18
C GLU A 21 6.28 -11.70 4.52
N VAL A 22 6.37 -11.65 3.18
CA VAL A 22 6.28 -10.37 2.45
C VAL A 22 4.96 -9.66 2.74
N LEU A 23 3.83 -10.38 2.71
CA LEU A 23 2.53 -9.81 3.03
C LEU A 23 2.47 -9.27 4.46
N ARG A 24 2.98 -10.03 5.44
CA ARG A 24 3.03 -9.62 6.85
C ARG A 24 3.83 -8.35 7.03
N GLU A 25 5.04 -8.29 6.49
CA GLU A 25 5.91 -7.10 6.60
C GLU A 25 5.26 -5.87 5.96
N MET A 26 4.63 -6.03 4.79
CA MET A 26 3.87 -4.95 4.16
C MET A 26 2.73 -4.44 5.04
N GLN A 27 1.95 -5.35 5.64
CA GLN A 27 0.85 -4.96 6.51
C GLN A 27 1.37 -4.29 7.80
N THR A 28 2.45 -4.80 8.40
CA THR A 28 3.07 -4.20 9.59
C THR A 28 3.58 -2.78 9.32
N ALA A 29 4.17 -2.52 8.16
CA ALA A 29 4.60 -1.18 7.78
C ALA A 29 3.40 -0.22 7.64
N ILE A 30 2.31 -0.68 7.03
CA ILE A 30 1.07 0.09 6.90
C ILE A 30 0.48 0.37 8.28
N ASP A 31 0.33 -0.65 9.12
CA ASP A 31 -0.25 -0.50 10.46
C ASP A 31 0.57 0.45 11.33
N SER A 32 1.91 0.40 11.23
CA SER A 32 2.80 1.32 11.95
C SER A 32 2.61 2.77 11.50
N ALA A 33 2.50 2.99 10.18
CA ALA A 33 2.22 4.32 9.62
C ALA A 33 0.85 4.85 10.09
N TYR A 34 -0.13 3.96 10.27
CA TYR A 34 -1.48 4.30 10.69
C TYR A 34 -1.60 4.53 12.20
N ALA A 35 -0.80 3.82 13.02
CA ALA A 35 -0.74 3.95 14.47
C ALA A 35 -0.05 5.25 14.93
N GLY A 36 0.92 5.75 14.17
CA GLY A 36 1.68 6.97 14.47
C GLY A 36 1.12 8.24 13.81
N ARG A 37 -0.16 8.27 13.41
CA ARG A 37 -0.68 9.35 12.57
C ARG A 37 -0.62 10.72 13.26
N SER A 38 0.08 11.63 12.59
CA SER A 38 0.03 13.08 12.80
C SER A 38 -1.03 13.72 11.90
N ASP A 39 -1.42 14.96 12.17
CA ASP A 39 -2.41 15.72 11.38
C ASP A 39 -2.07 15.79 9.88
N LYS A 40 -0.78 15.79 9.52
CA LYS A 40 -0.33 15.82 8.12
C LYS A 40 -0.51 14.47 7.41
N SER A 41 -0.23 13.37 8.11
CA SER A 41 -0.49 12.03 7.58
C SER A 41 -1.99 11.75 7.45
N GLN A 42 -2.83 12.40 8.28
CA GLN A 42 -4.28 12.29 8.18
C GLN A 42 -4.80 12.80 6.83
N GLN A 43 -4.35 13.97 6.37
CA GLN A 43 -4.78 14.53 5.08
C GLN A 43 -4.46 13.60 3.89
N LEU A 44 -3.27 12.99 3.88
CA LEU A 44 -2.89 12.03 2.85
C LEU A 44 -3.77 10.77 2.94
N CYS A 45 -3.98 10.23 4.13
CA CYS A 45 -4.84 9.07 4.34
C CYS A 45 -6.31 9.35 3.98
N ASP A 46 -6.82 10.56 4.23
CA ASP A 46 -8.18 10.96 3.86
C ASP A 46 -8.33 11.10 2.33
N SER A 47 -7.25 11.52 1.64
CA SER A 47 -7.21 11.59 0.18
C SER A 47 -7.19 10.22 -0.49
N MET A 48 -6.63 9.21 0.18
CA MET A 48 -6.75 7.82 -0.23
C MET A 48 -8.14 7.36 0.21
N SER A 49 -9.08 7.11 -0.71
CA SER A 49 -10.42 6.62 -0.37
C SER A 49 -10.38 5.17 0.13
N LEU A 50 -9.77 4.96 1.30
CA LEU A 50 -9.52 3.67 1.90
C LEU A 50 -10.75 3.27 2.70
N ASN A 51 -11.21 2.04 2.49
CA ASN A 51 -12.36 1.52 3.20
C ASN A 51 -11.91 1.06 4.60
N GLY A 52 -12.15 1.89 5.61
CA GLY A 52 -11.96 1.53 7.02
C GLY A 52 -10.70 2.10 7.68
N PRO A 53 -10.49 1.79 8.98
CA PRO A 53 -9.46 2.44 9.79
C PRO A 53 -8.05 1.98 9.43
N HIS A 54 -7.88 0.78 8.88
CA HIS A 54 -6.61 0.17 8.46
C HIS A 54 -6.80 -0.54 7.11
N PRO A 55 -6.18 -0.06 6.02
CA PRO A 55 -6.31 -0.71 4.72
C PRO A 55 -5.48 -1.99 4.65
N THR A 56 -5.91 -2.94 3.82
CA THR A 56 -5.07 -4.08 3.48
C THR A 56 -3.88 -3.64 2.61
N ALA A 57 -2.80 -4.43 2.61
CA ALA A 57 -1.65 -4.20 1.74
C ALA A 57 -2.02 -4.06 0.24
N GLU A 58 -2.99 -4.85 -0.24
CA GLU A 58 -3.45 -4.80 -1.64
C GLU A 58 -4.20 -3.49 -1.95
N GLU A 59 -5.12 -3.09 -1.06
CA GLU A 59 -5.86 -1.84 -1.21
C GLU A 59 -4.94 -0.62 -1.12
N PHE A 60 -4.00 -0.62 -0.17
CA PHE A 60 -3.06 0.47 0.01
C PHE A 60 -2.20 0.68 -1.24
N VAL A 61 -1.62 -0.40 -1.79
CA VAL A 61 -0.82 -0.31 -3.03
C VAL A 61 -1.66 0.19 -4.21
N SER A 62 -2.91 -0.28 -4.31
CA SER A 62 -3.82 0.14 -5.38
C SER A 62 -4.14 1.64 -5.30
N GLN A 63 -4.45 2.15 -4.11
CA GLN A 63 -4.77 3.57 -3.90
C GLN A 63 -3.54 4.47 -4.01
N ALA A 64 -2.38 4.02 -3.51
CA ALA A 64 -1.12 4.73 -3.69
C ALA A 64 -0.77 4.88 -5.18
N ALA A 65 -0.94 3.81 -5.97
CA ALA A 65 -0.75 3.88 -7.41
C ALA A 65 -1.71 4.88 -8.07
N ALA A 66 -2.99 4.85 -7.70
CA ALA A 66 -4.00 5.78 -8.24
C ALA A 66 -3.66 7.25 -7.95
N LEU A 67 -3.20 7.56 -6.72
CA LEU A 67 -2.74 8.90 -6.37
C LEU A 67 -1.51 9.33 -7.18
N ILE A 68 -0.51 8.46 -7.31
CA ILE A 68 0.68 8.74 -8.13
C ILE A 68 0.29 9.03 -9.58
N PHE A 69 -0.61 8.23 -10.16
CA PHE A 69 -1.11 8.47 -11.52
C PHE A 69 -1.86 9.80 -11.64
N LYS A 70 -2.69 10.16 -10.64
CA LYS A 70 -3.43 11.42 -10.63
C LYS A 70 -2.48 12.63 -10.60
N GLU A 71 -1.47 12.61 -9.73
CA GLU A 71 -0.47 13.68 -9.63
C GLU A 71 0.34 13.83 -10.93
N ILE A 72 0.83 12.72 -11.49
CA ILE A 72 1.57 12.74 -12.76
C ILE A 72 0.72 13.29 -13.92
N SER A 73 -0.59 13.01 -13.91
CA SER A 73 -1.53 13.49 -14.93
C SER A 73 -1.82 14.98 -14.79
N HIS A 74 -1.83 15.52 -13.56
CA HIS A 74 -2.00 16.95 -13.29
C HIS A 74 -0.77 17.78 -13.70
N VAL A 75 0.44 17.23 -13.59
CA VAL A 75 1.68 17.93 -13.97
C VAL A 75 1.86 18.04 -15.50
N ARG A 76 1.12 17.25 -16.29
CA ARG A 76 1.22 17.20 -17.76
C ARG A 76 0.21 18.08 -18.51
N ASN A 77 -0.70 18.77 -17.83
CA ASN A 77 -1.68 19.69 -18.43
C ASN A 77 -1.36 21.15 -18.11
#